data_AF-A0A7S0E6V3-F1
#
_entry.id   AF-A0A7S0E6V3-F1
#
_cell.length_a   1.000
_cell.length_b   1.000
_cell.length_c   1.000
_cell.angle_alpha   90.00
_cell.angle_beta   90.00
_cell.angle_gamma   90.00
#
_symmetry.space_group_name_H-M   'P 1'
#
loop_
_entity.id
_entity.type
_entity.pdbx_description
1 polymer ?
#
loop_
_entity_poly.entity_id
_entity_poly.type
_entity_poly.pdbx_seq_one_letter_code
_entity_poly.pdbx_strand_id
1 'polypeptide(L)'
;EVELDPTGKIYHEGRLNSEVQSWSDVIELANDSLEKLLGDCEAAFIDGGKSFWCPCDSQPRCALEKLAMEVFQHHTRRAKYDAQKSGVEWWVQVRRPTGNSQEDIGMHWDKDEDLVDSQGLNVHPQLSTVTYLSDEGAPTMILRKQSS
;
A
#
# COMPACT_ATOMS: atom_id res chain seq x y z
N GLU A 1 -2.23 25.41 13.42
CA GLU A 1 -0.87 24.98 13.03
C GLU A 1 -0.61 23.57 13.52
N VAL A 2 0.13 22.78 12.75
CA VAL A 2 0.66 21.48 13.21
C VAL A 2 2.13 21.73 13.57
N GLU A 3 2.54 21.32 14.76
CA GLU A 3 3.90 21.49 15.24
C GLU A 3 4.77 20.35 14.68
N LEU A 4 5.83 20.70 13.96
CA LEU A 4 6.82 19.75 13.46
C LEU A 4 7.98 19.68 14.44
N ASP A 5 8.58 18.50 14.60
CA ASP A 5 9.80 18.35 15.38
C ASP A 5 11.01 19.00 14.68
N PRO A 6 12.18 19.12 15.36
CA PRO A 6 13.38 19.71 14.76
C PRO A 6 13.91 18.98 13.51
N THR A 7 13.40 17.78 13.20
CA THR A 7 13.72 16.99 12.01
C THR A 7 12.66 17.10 10.91
N GLY A 8 11.60 17.89 11.13
CA GLY A 8 10.52 18.11 10.17
C GLY A 8 9.44 17.02 10.19
N LYS A 9 9.38 16.19 11.22
CA LYS A 9 8.35 15.15 11.37
C LYS A 9 7.16 15.68 12.17
N ILE A 10 5.97 15.17 11.85
CA ILE A 10 4.73 15.57 12.51
C ILE A 10 4.70 15.03 13.94
N TYR A 11 4.51 15.93 14.92
CA TYR A 11 4.21 15.55 16.30
C TYR A 11 2.73 15.12 16.37
N HIS A 12 2.46 13.87 16.76
CA HIS A 12 1.10 13.39 17.01
C HIS A 12 0.93 13.06 18.50
N GLU A 13 0.20 13.90 19.24
CA GLU A 13 -0.17 13.66 20.65
C GLU A 13 -1.31 12.63 20.83
N GLY A 14 -1.52 11.74 19.86
CA GLY A 14 -2.46 10.63 19.95
C GLY A 14 -1.75 9.28 19.99
N ARG A 15 -2.38 8.27 20.58
CA ARG A 15 -1.97 6.89 20.33
C ARG A 15 -2.34 6.53 18.90
N LEU A 16 -1.35 6.22 18.08
CA LEU A 16 -1.59 5.50 16.82
C LEU A 16 -2.37 4.23 17.15
N ASN A 17 -3.55 4.06 16.53
CA ASN A 17 -4.26 2.80 16.65
C ASN A 17 -3.44 1.74 15.89
N SER A 18 -2.87 0.80 16.64
CA SER A 18 -2.03 -0.29 16.12
C SER A 18 -2.81 -1.60 15.98
N GLU A 19 -4.13 -1.56 16.16
CA GLU A 19 -4.99 -2.70 15.93
C GLU A 19 -5.07 -3.01 14.43
N VAL A 20 -4.97 -4.29 14.10
CA VAL A 20 -5.31 -4.78 12.77
C VAL A 20 -6.83 -4.67 12.61
N GLN A 21 -7.25 -4.07 11.51
CA GLN A 21 -8.65 -3.91 11.17
C GLN A 21 -8.88 -4.48 9.77
N SER A 22 -10.06 -5.07 9.56
CA SER A 22 -10.51 -5.53 8.25
C SER A 22 -11.84 -4.87 7.92
N TRP A 23 -12.05 -4.69 6.63
CA TRP A 23 -13.29 -4.16 6.11
C TRP A 23 -13.68 -4.93 4.86
N SER A 24 -14.98 -5.03 4.62
CA SER A 24 -15.55 -5.58 3.39
C SER A 24 -16.32 -4.48 2.68
N ASP A 25 -16.34 -4.53 1.35
CA ASP A 25 -17.16 -3.65 0.51
C ASP A 25 -16.90 -2.14 0.72
N VAL A 26 -15.67 -1.77 1.12
CA VAL A 26 -15.29 -0.35 1.34
C VAL A 26 -15.18 0.41 0.03
N ILE A 27 -14.81 -0.29 -1.03
CA ILE A 27 -14.60 0.27 -2.35
C ILE A 27 -15.59 -0.42 -3.28
N GLU A 28 -16.60 0.32 -3.70
CA GLU A 28 -17.59 -0.15 -4.66
C GLU A 28 -16.98 -0.10 -6.06
N LEU A 29 -16.50 -1.24 -6.55
CA LEU A 29 -16.01 -1.39 -7.91
C LEU A 29 -17.19 -1.76 -8.82
N ALA A 30 -17.40 -1.00 -9.89
CA ALA A 30 -18.27 -1.46 -10.97
C ALA A 30 -17.63 -2.67 -11.67
N ASN A 31 -18.42 -3.60 -12.22
CA ASN A 31 -17.89 -4.85 -12.80
C ASN A 31 -16.88 -4.62 -13.93
N ASP A 32 -17.07 -3.59 -14.75
CA ASP A 32 -16.14 -3.17 -15.80
C ASP A 32 -14.83 -2.56 -15.24
N SER A 33 -14.81 -2.26 -13.95
CA SER A 33 -13.66 -1.76 -13.22
C SER A 33 -12.80 -2.91 -12.68
N LEU A 34 -13.40 -4.06 -12.31
CA LEU A 34 -12.64 -5.22 -11.85
C LEU A 34 -11.79 -5.84 -12.98
N GLU A 35 -12.33 -6.02 -14.18
CA GLU A 35 -11.57 -6.58 -15.31
C GLU A 35 -10.35 -5.71 -15.66
N LYS A 36 -10.52 -4.38 -15.64
CA LYS A 36 -9.42 -3.42 -15.84
C LYS A 36 -8.38 -3.52 -14.74
N LEU A 37 -8.80 -3.61 -13.48
CA LEU A 37 -7.89 -3.77 -12.35
C LEU A 37 -7.07 -5.07 -12.47
N LEU A 38 -7.70 -6.18 -12.83
CA LEU A 38 -6.99 -7.44 -13.04
C LEU A 38 -5.98 -7.32 -14.19
N GLY A 39 -6.34 -6.65 -15.30
CA GLY A 39 -5.41 -6.36 -16.39
C GLY A 39 -4.23 -5.49 -15.97
N ASP A 40 -4.47 -4.44 -15.19
CA ASP A 40 -3.43 -3.55 -14.65
C ASP A 40 -2.50 -4.32 -13.68
N CYS A 41 -3.06 -5.21 -12.83
CA CYS A 41 -2.27 -6.06 -11.94
C CYS A 41 -1.31 -6.97 -12.72
N GLU A 42 -1.78 -7.59 -13.81
CA GLU A 42 -0.95 -8.44 -14.65
C GLU A 42 0.18 -7.66 -15.33
N ALA A 43 -0.14 -6.46 -15.83
CA ALA A 43 0.86 -5.58 -16.44
C ALA A 43 1.92 -5.12 -15.43
N ALA A 44 1.50 -4.71 -14.23
CA ALA A 44 2.40 -4.28 -13.15
C ALA A 44 3.26 -5.43 -12.62
N PHE A 45 2.70 -6.64 -12.51
CA PHE A 45 3.43 -7.82 -12.05
C PHE A 45 4.56 -8.25 -13.01
N ILE A 46 4.32 -8.15 -14.32
CA ILE A 46 5.32 -8.48 -15.36
C ILE A 46 6.56 -7.58 -15.27
N ASP A 47 6.47 -6.35 -14.76
CA ASP A 47 7.62 -5.44 -14.60
C ASP A 47 8.55 -5.82 -13.41
N GLY A 48 8.46 -7.07 -12.94
CA GLY A 48 9.40 -7.64 -11.97
C GLY A 48 9.03 -7.38 -10.51
N GLY A 49 7.77 -7.10 -10.21
CA GLY A 49 7.30 -6.90 -8.83
C GLY A 49 7.80 -5.61 -8.17
N LYS A 50 8.14 -4.60 -8.97
CA LYS A 50 8.48 -3.25 -8.45
C LYS A 50 7.28 -2.61 -7.75
N SER A 51 7.57 -1.72 -6.82
CA SER A 51 6.59 -0.81 -6.27
C SER A 51 6.43 0.45 -7.12
N PHE A 52 5.33 1.14 -6.93
CA PHE A 52 4.95 2.36 -7.64
C PHE A 52 4.52 3.41 -6.64
N TRP A 53 5.12 4.61 -6.75
CA TRP A 53 4.74 5.77 -5.93
C TRP A 53 3.71 6.66 -6.63
N CYS A 54 2.67 7.05 -5.89
CA CYS A 54 1.67 8.03 -6.30
C CYS A 54 1.59 9.17 -5.26
N PRO A 55 2.02 10.40 -5.58
CA PRO A 55 1.77 11.59 -4.76
C PRO A 55 0.27 11.79 -4.54
N CYS A 56 -0.14 12.26 -3.36
CA CYS A 56 -1.57 12.36 -3.01
C CYS A 56 -2.37 13.35 -3.87
N ASP A 57 -1.70 14.29 -4.53
CA ASP A 57 -2.28 15.31 -5.42
C ASP A 57 -2.12 15.00 -6.91
N SER A 58 -1.53 13.84 -7.25
CA SER A 58 -1.34 13.41 -8.63
C SER A 58 -2.64 12.93 -9.28
N GLN A 59 -2.64 12.81 -10.61
CA GLN A 59 -3.72 12.14 -11.34
C GLN A 59 -3.35 10.68 -11.56
N PRO A 60 -4.27 9.72 -11.35
CA PRO A 60 -3.98 8.31 -11.56
C PRO A 60 -3.75 8.01 -13.05
N ARG A 61 -2.73 7.20 -13.35
CA ARG A 61 -2.34 6.80 -14.70
C ARG A 61 -3.12 5.58 -15.20
N CYS A 62 -3.65 4.76 -14.29
CA CYS A 62 -4.42 3.55 -14.58
C CYS A 62 -5.52 3.31 -13.52
N ALA A 63 -6.33 2.26 -13.69
CA ALA A 63 -7.40 1.94 -12.75
C ALA A 63 -6.83 1.51 -11.39
N LEU A 64 -5.69 0.82 -11.39
CA LEU A 64 -5.04 0.34 -10.18
C LEU A 64 -4.45 1.48 -9.33
N GLU A 65 -3.89 2.51 -9.96
CA GLU A 65 -3.48 3.73 -9.24
C GLU A 65 -4.67 4.48 -8.67
N LYS A 66 -5.77 4.55 -9.43
CA LYS A 66 -6.99 5.15 -8.94
C LYS A 66 -7.48 4.44 -7.67
N LEU A 67 -7.45 3.10 -7.66
CA LEU A 67 -7.78 2.30 -6.49
C LEU A 67 -6.86 2.61 -5.30
N ALA A 68 -5.54 2.61 -5.50
CA ALA A 68 -4.57 2.92 -4.46
C ALA A 68 -4.79 4.34 -3.87
N MET A 69 -5.10 5.32 -4.72
CA MET A 69 -5.42 6.68 -4.29
C MET A 69 -6.75 6.76 -3.54
N GLU A 70 -7.78 6.01 -3.94
CA GLU A 70 -9.06 5.94 -3.21
C GLU A 70 -8.89 5.32 -1.83
N VAL A 71 -8.06 4.27 -1.69
CA VAL A 71 -7.67 3.70 -0.37
C VAL A 71 -6.98 4.78 0.48
N PHE A 72 -5.99 5.48 -0.08
CA PHE A 72 -5.31 6.57 0.61
C PHE A 72 -6.30 7.65 1.08
N GLN A 73 -7.17 8.13 0.19
CA GLN A 73 -8.18 9.15 0.51
C GLN A 73 -9.14 8.66 1.58
N HIS A 74 -9.58 7.40 1.51
CA HIS A 74 -10.44 6.79 2.52
C HIS A 74 -9.78 6.89 3.90
N HIS A 75 -8.57 6.39 4.06
CA HIS A 75 -7.90 6.34 5.36
C HIS A 75 -7.42 7.70 5.86
N THR A 76 -7.13 8.64 4.95
CA THR A 76 -6.62 9.97 5.31
C THR A 76 -7.69 11.06 5.38
N ARG A 77 -8.97 10.76 5.10
CA ARG A 77 -10.08 11.74 5.09
C ARG A 77 -10.23 12.62 6.34
N ARG A 78 -9.69 12.18 7.48
CA ARG A 78 -9.68 12.92 8.77
C ARG A 78 -8.27 13.22 9.29
N ALA A 79 -7.25 12.81 8.54
CA ALA A 79 -5.85 13.04 8.90
C ALA A 79 -5.41 14.43 8.44
N LYS A 80 -4.41 14.98 9.14
CA LYS A 80 -3.63 16.13 8.66
C LYS A 80 -2.28 15.61 8.21
N TYR A 81 -1.87 15.94 6.98
CA TYR A 81 -0.61 15.53 6.41
C TYR A 81 -0.06 16.63 5.48
N ASP A 82 1.23 16.57 5.18
CA ASP A 82 1.89 17.45 4.22
C ASP A 82 1.71 16.87 2.81
N ALA A 83 0.88 17.52 1.98
CA ALA A 83 0.54 17.02 0.65
C ALA A 83 1.78 16.88 -0.27
N GLN A 84 2.82 17.68 -0.07
CA GLN A 84 4.03 17.61 -0.91
C GLN A 84 4.92 16.41 -0.59
N LYS A 85 4.67 15.73 0.55
CA LYS A 85 5.48 14.62 1.05
C LYS A 85 4.65 13.37 1.34
N SER A 86 3.37 13.39 0.98
CA SER A 86 2.43 12.32 1.29
C SER A 86 1.85 11.75 0.01
N GLY A 87 1.57 10.45 0.06
CA GLY A 87 1.10 9.69 -1.08
C GLY A 87 0.92 8.23 -0.69
N VAL A 88 0.82 7.39 -1.71
CA VAL A 88 0.70 5.95 -1.56
C VAL A 88 1.76 5.28 -2.41
N GLU A 89 2.48 4.35 -1.79
CA GLU A 89 3.26 3.35 -2.53
C GLU A 89 2.41 2.09 -2.63
N TRP A 90 2.39 1.47 -3.81
CA TRP A 90 1.65 0.25 -4.04
C TRP A 90 2.43 -0.70 -4.93
N TRP A 91 2.17 -1.99 -4.77
CA TRP A 91 2.69 -3.06 -5.60
C TRP A 91 1.62 -4.16 -5.65
N VAL A 92 1.79 -5.12 -6.55
CA VAL A 92 0.83 -6.21 -6.72
C VAL A 92 1.49 -7.57 -6.62
N GLN A 93 0.71 -8.50 -6.11
CA GLN A 93 1.00 -9.92 -6.21
C GLN A 93 -0.08 -10.59 -7.01
N VAL A 94 0.29 -11.18 -8.15
CA VAL A 94 -0.57 -12.08 -8.88
C VAL A 94 -0.21 -13.51 -8.48
N ARG A 95 -1.22 -14.32 -8.16
CA ARG A 95 -1.09 -15.75 -7.83
C ARG A 95 -1.75 -16.55 -8.94
N ARG A 96 -1.00 -17.43 -9.60
CA ARG A 96 -1.55 -18.35 -10.60
C ARG A 96 -1.58 -19.77 -10.05
N PRO A 97 -2.61 -20.58 -10.37
CA PRO A 97 -2.67 -21.98 -9.94
C PRO A 97 -1.47 -22.84 -10.40
N THR A 98 -0.82 -22.45 -11.49
CA THR A 98 0.36 -23.13 -12.06
C THR A 98 1.66 -22.34 -11.84
N GLY A 99 1.66 -21.34 -10.95
CA GLY A 99 2.82 -20.50 -10.68
C GLY A 99 3.96 -21.28 -10.02
N ASN A 100 5.20 -20.82 -10.23
CA ASN A 100 6.38 -21.39 -9.57
C ASN A 100 6.57 -20.73 -8.19
N SER A 101 7.21 -21.44 -7.24
CA SER A 101 7.49 -20.95 -5.87
C SER A 101 8.37 -19.69 -5.79
N GLN A 102 8.88 -19.19 -6.92
CA GLN A 102 9.59 -17.91 -6.99
C GLN A 102 8.65 -16.70 -6.91
N GLU A 103 7.34 -16.92 -6.98
CA GLU A 103 6.34 -15.87 -6.83
C GLU A 103 5.98 -15.64 -5.34
N ASP A 104 6.44 -16.48 -4.40
CA ASP A 104 6.05 -16.41 -3.00
C ASP A 104 6.52 -15.15 -2.28
N ILE A 105 5.66 -14.59 -1.44
CA ILE A 105 6.00 -13.47 -0.56
C ILE A 105 6.46 -14.03 0.79
N GLY A 106 7.73 -13.80 1.12
CA GLY A 106 8.27 -14.12 2.44
C GLY A 106 7.75 -13.17 3.54
N MET A 107 8.01 -13.51 4.80
CA MET A 107 7.78 -12.58 5.91
C MET A 107 8.63 -11.33 5.69
N HIS A 108 8.00 -10.15 5.68
CA HIS A 108 8.67 -8.88 5.44
C HIS A 108 7.99 -7.75 6.21
N TRP A 109 8.60 -6.58 6.14
CA TRP A 109 8.03 -5.31 6.56
C TRP A 109 7.81 -4.48 5.31
N ASP A 110 6.62 -3.86 5.18
CA ASP A 110 6.38 -2.88 4.13
C ASP A 110 7.34 -1.72 4.30
N LYS A 111 8.01 -1.34 3.23
CA LYS A 111 9.04 -0.31 3.21
C LYS A 111 9.11 0.31 1.82
N ASP A 112 9.63 1.53 1.76
CA ASP A 112 10.00 2.18 0.51
C ASP A 112 11.13 1.37 -0.16
N GLU A 113 10.79 0.60 -1.19
CA GLU A 113 11.73 -0.31 -1.84
C GLU A 113 12.81 0.47 -2.62
N ASP A 114 12.45 1.62 -3.20
CA ASP A 114 13.39 2.48 -3.93
C ASP A 114 14.47 3.05 -2.99
N LEU A 115 14.12 3.49 -1.78
CA LEU A 115 15.07 3.98 -0.78
C LEU A 115 15.92 2.86 -0.17
N VAL A 116 15.37 1.66 -0.03
CA VAL A 116 16.14 0.49 0.40
C VAL A 116 17.18 0.13 -0.66
N ASP A 117 16.79 0.03 -1.92
CA ASP A 117 17.68 -0.37 -3.02
C ASP A 117 18.73 0.68 -3.35
N SER A 118 18.34 1.97 -3.35
CA SER A 118 19.25 3.06 -3.73
C SER A 118 20.12 3.57 -2.57
N GLN A 119 19.66 3.49 -1.32
CA GLN A 119 20.32 4.11 -0.17
C GLN A 119 20.50 3.20 1.05
N GLY A 120 19.92 1.99 1.04
CA GLY A 120 19.93 1.08 2.19
C GLY A 120 19.09 1.59 3.37
N LEU A 121 18.16 2.52 3.13
CA LEU A 121 17.33 3.13 4.17
C LEU A 121 15.96 2.47 4.25
N ASN A 122 15.63 1.93 5.42
CA ASN A 122 14.28 1.42 5.70
C ASN A 122 13.38 2.57 6.15
N VAL A 123 12.53 3.04 5.25
CA VAL A 123 11.43 3.96 5.56
C VAL A 123 10.12 3.17 5.46
N HIS A 124 9.35 3.14 6.54
CA HIS A 124 8.10 2.39 6.62
C HIS A 124 6.89 3.32 6.49
N PRO A 125 5.80 2.89 5.86
CA PRO A 125 4.58 3.68 5.77
C PRO A 125 3.95 3.86 7.15
N GLN A 126 3.19 4.95 7.34
CA GLN A 126 2.38 5.11 8.57
C GLN A 126 1.19 4.16 8.62
N LEU A 127 0.70 3.70 7.46
CA LEU A 127 -0.39 2.76 7.32
C LEU A 127 -0.11 1.84 6.13
N SER A 128 -0.24 0.54 6.37
CA SER A 128 -0.20 -0.52 5.36
C SER A 128 -1.57 -1.14 5.19
N THR A 129 -1.94 -1.43 3.96
CA THR A 129 -3.23 -2.07 3.63
C THR A 129 -3.01 -3.20 2.62
N VAL A 130 -3.78 -4.28 2.74
CA VAL A 130 -3.87 -5.32 1.72
C VAL A 130 -5.30 -5.36 1.19
N THR A 131 -5.44 -5.28 -0.14
CA THR A 131 -6.73 -5.35 -0.83
C THR A 131 -6.77 -6.58 -1.72
N TYR A 132 -7.77 -7.44 -1.51
CA TYR A 132 -7.99 -8.62 -2.34
C TYR A 132 -8.94 -8.28 -3.49
N LEU A 133 -8.54 -8.63 -4.72
CA LEU A 133 -9.37 -8.46 -5.93
C LEU A 133 -9.99 -9.79 -6.42
N SER A 134 -9.67 -10.89 -5.75
CA SER A 134 -10.19 -12.22 -6.05
C SER A 134 -10.29 -13.06 -4.78
N ASP A 135 -11.12 -14.11 -4.84
CA ASP A 135 -11.30 -15.08 -3.76
C ASP A 135 -10.27 -16.22 -3.77
N GLU A 136 -9.28 -16.15 -4.67
CA GLU A 136 -8.18 -17.12 -4.78
C GLU A 136 -6.89 -16.59 -4.12
N GLY A 137 -6.17 -17.48 -3.43
CA GLY A 137 -4.87 -17.19 -2.82
C GLY A 137 -4.81 -17.52 -1.32
N ALA A 138 -3.64 -17.27 -0.72
CA ALA A 138 -3.43 -17.45 0.71
C ALA A 138 -3.87 -16.19 1.49
N PRO A 139 -4.34 -16.34 2.74
CA PRO A 139 -4.65 -15.20 3.60
C PRO A 139 -3.39 -14.42 3.99
N THR A 140 -3.53 -13.12 4.26
CA THR A 140 -2.48 -12.28 4.83
C THR A 140 -2.30 -12.62 6.30
N MET A 141 -1.07 -12.91 6.70
CA MET A 141 -0.72 -13.07 8.10
C MET A 141 0.02 -11.81 8.59
N ILE A 142 -0.52 -11.16 9.62
CA ILE A 142 0.10 -10.01 10.28
C ILE A 142 0.58 -10.45 11.66
N LEU A 143 1.88 -10.35 11.90
CA LEU A 143 2.50 -10.71 13.17
C LEU A 143 3.05 -9.48 13.86
N ARG A 144 2.72 -9.30 15.14
CA ARG A 144 3.38 -8.29 15.97
C ARG A 144 4.77 -8.80 16.35
N LYS A 145 5.83 -8.21 15.79
CA LYS A 145 7.18 -8.47 16.29
C LYS A 145 7.31 -7.89 17.70
N GLN A 146 7.54 -8.77 18.67
CA GLN A 146 7.97 -8.37 19.99
C GLN A 146 9.51 -8.32 19.96
N SER A 147 10.08 -7.21 20.42
CA SER A 147 11.51 -7.16 20.71
C SER A 147 11.69 -7.74 22.11
N SER A 148 12.42 -8.86 22.19
CA SER A 148 12.92 -9.41 23.46
C SER A 148 14.00 -8.51 24.04
#